data_AF-A0A2G6FNY1-F1
#
_entry.id   AF-A0A2G6FNY1-F1
#
_cell.length_a   1.000
_cell.length_b   1.000
_cell.length_c   1.000
_cell.angle_alpha   90.00
_cell.angle_beta   90.00
_cell.angle_gamma   90.00
#
_symmetry.space_group_name_H-M   'P 1'
#
loop_
_entity.id
_entity.type
_entity.pdbx_description
1 polymer ?
#
loop_
_entity_poly.entity_id
_entity_poly.type
_entity_poly.pdbx_seq_one_letter_code
_entity_poly.pdbx_strand_id
1 'polypeptide(L)'
;ARRVKGKRGRGAQGKTIVFGIFKRNGKVYTEIVPDCRRATLQAVIRGRVNPESIIHSDGWRGYNGLVDLGYKKHFRVDHGQNEFVRGKSHINGIESFWGFSKTRLARFRGVHKSTFILHLKECEFRFNHREQNLYKLLLNIIRKKPLF
;
A
#
# COMPACT_ATOMS: atom_id res chain seq x y z
N ALA A 1 4.90 -26.26 8.77
CA ALA A 1 5.34 -25.46 7.60
C ALA A 1 6.69 -24.81 7.90
N ARG A 2 7.73 -25.09 7.09
CA ARG A 2 9.11 -24.60 7.32
C ARG A 2 9.25 -23.18 6.76
N ARG A 3 9.60 -22.20 7.59
CA ARG A 3 9.85 -20.82 7.16
C ARG A 3 11.13 -20.79 6.34
N VAL A 4 11.01 -20.81 5.01
CA VAL A 4 12.16 -20.62 4.10
C VAL A 4 12.66 -19.20 4.28
N LYS A 5 13.81 -19.02 4.95
CA LYS A 5 14.50 -17.74 5.02
C LYS A 5 15.04 -17.42 3.63
N GLY A 6 14.37 -16.54 2.89
CA GLY A 6 14.89 -16.00 1.63
C GLY A 6 16.17 -15.19 1.85
N LYS A 7 16.89 -14.87 0.75
CA LYS A 7 18.09 -14.01 0.78
C LYS A 7 17.82 -12.73 1.60
N ARG A 8 18.75 -12.38 2.50
CA ARG A 8 18.71 -11.12 3.29
C ARG A 8 18.45 -9.94 2.34
N GLY A 9 17.47 -9.10 2.66
CA GLY A 9 17.05 -7.96 1.83
C GLY A 9 16.18 -8.28 0.62
N ARG A 10 15.93 -9.55 0.28
CA ARG A 10 15.15 -9.98 -0.89
C ARG A 10 14.35 -11.26 -0.64
N GLY A 11 13.48 -11.27 0.37
CA GLY A 11 12.45 -12.32 0.58
C GLY A 11 11.32 -12.32 -0.47
N ALA A 12 11.57 -11.76 -1.65
CA ALA A 12 10.62 -11.39 -2.69
C ALA A 12 10.82 -12.16 -4.01
N GLN A 13 11.81 -13.05 -4.12
CA GLN A 13 12.03 -13.80 -5.36
C GLN A 13 10.77 -14.60 -5.73
N GLY A 14 10.22 -14.32 -6.92
CA GLY A 14 8.99 -14.93 -7.43
C GLY A 14 7.68 -14.32 -6.92
N LYS A 15 7.72 -13.33 -6.01
CA LYS A 15 6.53 -12.66 -5.47
C LYS A 15 6.15 -11.43 -6.28
N THR A 16 4.85 -11.18 -6.39
CA THR A 16 4.33 -9.94 -6.93
C THR A 16 4.63 -8.79 -5.96
N ILE A 17 5.27 -7.73 -6.45
CA ILE A 17 5.60 -6.56 -5.65
C ILE A 17 4.39 -5.61 -5.70
N VAL A 18 3.96 -5.14 -4.53
CA VAL A 18 2.84 -4.20 -4.41
C VAL A 18 3.34 -2.96 -3.67
N PHE A 19 3.06 -1.81 -4.26
CA PHE A 19 3.25 -0.52 -3.63
C PHE A 19 1.92 0.01 -3.12
N GLY A 20 1.93 0.67 -1.95
CA GLY A 20 0.73 1.19 -1.31
C GLY A 20 0.94 2.62 -0.81
N ILE A 21 -0.05 3.46 -1.03
CA ILE A 21 -0.11 4.85 -0.55
C ILE A 21 -1.33 4.97 0.36
N PHE A 22 -1.16 5.55 1.53
CA PHE A 22 -2.27 5.82 2.44
C PHE A 22 -2.41 7.32 2.70
N LYS A 23 -3.58 7.87 2.36
CA LYS A 23 -3.95 9.23 2.75
C LYS A 23 -4.47 9.20 4.18
N ARG A 24 -3.91 10.05 5.06
CA ARG A 24 -4.41 10.21 6.43
C ARG A 24 -5.88 10.58 6.44
N ASN A 25 -6.65 9.91 7.30
CA ASN A 25 -8.11 10.05 7.38
C ASN A 25 -8.79 9.89 6.01
N GLY A 26 -8.20 9.08 5.14
CA GLY A 26 -8.61 8.93 3.77
C GLY A 26 -8.54 7.48 3.32
N LYS A 27 -8.22 7.30 2.04
CA LYS A 27 -8.24 6.01 1.38
C LYS A 27 -6.82 5.49 1.14
N VAL A 28 -6.72 4.17 1.08
CA VAL A 28 -5.56 3.43 0.58
C VAL A 28 -5.66 3.36 -0.94
N TYR A 29 -4.52 3.52 -1.59
CA TYR A 29 -4.30 3.18 -2.99
C TYR A 29 -3.20 2.13 -3.08
N THR A 30 -3.37 1.13 -3.93
CA THR A 30 -2.36 0.10 -4.20
C THR A 30 -2.10 -0.09 -5.69
N GLU A 31 -0.88 -0.49 -6.01
CA GLU A 31 -0.46 -0.75 -7.38
C GLU A 31 0.58 -1.87 -7.41
N ILE A 32 0.50 -2.74 -8.42
CA ILE A 32 1.54 -3.74 -8.67
C ILE A 32 2.67 -3.04 -9.41
N VAL A 33 3.89 -3.13 -8.87
CA VAL A 33 5.07 -2.51 -9.47
C VAL A 33 6.05 -3.58 -9.95
N PRO A 34 6.79 -3.35 -11.04
CA PRO A 34 7.74 -4.33 -11.56
C PRO A 34 8.96 -4.53 -10.65
N ASP A 35 9.33 -3.49 -9.89
CA ASP A 35 10.47 -3.51 -8.99
C ASP A 35 10.32 -2.47 -7.87
N CYS A 36 11.21 -2.59 -6.87
CA CYS A 36 11.39 -1.56 -5.84
C CYS A 36 12.55 -0.63 -6.20
N ARG A 37 12.68 -0.16 -7.44
CA ARG A 37 13.66 0.88 -7.78
C ARG A 37 13.11 2.25 -7.43
N ARG A 38 14.00 3.16 -7.05
CA ARG A 38 13.66 4.56 -6.72
C ARG A 38 12.82 5.20 -7.83
N ALA A 39 13.26 5.11 -9.09
CA ALA A 39 12.57 5.71 -10.23
C ALA A 39 11.10 5.23 -10.36
N THR A 40 10.88 3.91 -10.29
CA THR A 40 9.55 3.29 -10.34
C THR A 40 8.63 3.82 -9.25
N LEU A 41 9.11 3.82 -8.01
CA LEU A 41 8.28 4.23 -6.87
C LEU A 41 8.04 5.74 -6.85
N GLN A 42 9.03 6.54 -7.23
CA GLN A 42 8.87 7.99 -7.37
C GLN A 42 7.89 8.36 -8.48
N ALA A 43 7.86 7.61 -9.59
CA ALA A 43 6.87 7.81 -10.65
C ALA A 43 5.45 7.56 -10.15
N VAL A 44 5.22 6.47 -9.40
CA VAL A 44 3.91 6.17 -8.81
C VAL A 44 3.49 7.25 -7.81
N ILE A 45 4.41 7.70 -6.95
CA ILE A 45 4.15 8.78 -5.98
C ILE A 45 3.78 10.07 -6.70
N ARG A 46 4.56 10.51 -7.71
CA ARG A 46 4.28 11.72 -8.50
C ARG A 46 2.92 11.68 -9.20
N GLY A 47 2.53 10.54 -9.75
CA GLY A 47 1.25 10.39 -10.44
C GLY A 47 0.03 10.37 -9.50
N ARG A 48 0.22 10.17 -8.20
CA ARG A 48 -0.88 9.95 -7.24
C ARG A 48 -0.92 10.91 -6.06
N VAL A 49 0.19 11.58 -5.75
CA VAL A 49 0.35 12.43 -4.56
C VAL A 49 0.64 13.86 -5.01
N ASN A 50 -0.22 14.80 -4.61
CA ASN A 50 -0.04 16.22 -4.85
C ASN A 50 1.32 16.69 -4.26
N PRO A 51 2.18 17.40 -5.01
CA PRO A 51 3.47 17.94 -4.55
C PRO A 51 3.40 18.73 -3.22
N GLU A 52 2.28 19.38 -2.93
CA GLU A 52 2.09 20.13 -1.68
C GLU A 52 1.86 19.23 -0.45
N SER A 53 1.69 17.93 -0.66
CA SER A 53 1.44 16.96 0.41
C SER A 53 2.69 16.72 1.27
N ILE A 54 2.44 16.44 2.54
CA ILE A 54 3.47 15.97 3.47
C ILE A 54 3.57 14.44 3.35
N ILE A 55 4.73 13.94 2.96
CA ILE A 55 4.98 12.51 2.81
C ILE A 55 5.60 11.96 4.08
N HIS A 56 5.05 10.84 4.57
CA HIS A 56 5.62 10.02 5.63
C HIS A 56 5.99 8.67 5.02
N SER A 57 7.28 8.30 5.07
CA SER A 57 7.75 6.99 4.62
C SER A 57 8.58 6.31 5.70
N ASP A 58 8.80 5.00 5.54
CA ASP A 58 9.82 4.30 6.32
C ASP A 58 11.24 4.78 5.92
N GLY A 59 12.24 4.32 6.68
CA GLY A 59 13.66 4.62 6.45
C GLY A 59 14.28 3.95 5.22
N TRP A 60 13.51 3.40 4.28
CA TRP A 60 14.08 2.74 3.12
C TRP A 60 14.77 3.74 2.18
N ARG A 61 16.03 3.45 1.84
CA ARG A 61 16.91 4.33 1.06
C ARG A 61 16.36 4.71 -0.32
N GLY A 62 15.44 3.94 -0.89
CA GLY A 62 14.81 4.26 -2.17
C GLY A 62 13.86 5.46 -2.11
N TYR A 63 13.44 5.89 -0.92
CA TYR A 63 12.70 7.15 -0.71
C TYR A 63 13.63 8.37 -0.54
N ASN A 64 14.95 8.18 -0.55
CA ASN A 64 15.89 9.30 -0.51
C ASN A 64 15.68 10.17 -1.76
N GLY A 65 15.57 11.49 -1.56
CA GLY A 65 15.34 12.47 -2.62
C GLY A 65 13.90 12.55 -3.12
N LEU A 66 12.91 12.29 -2.23
CA LEU A 66 11.54 12.79 -2.40
C LEU A 66 11.47 14.33 -2.23
N VAL A 67 12.33 14.90 -1.39
CA VAL A 67 12.47 16.37 -1.23
C VAL A 67 12.89 17.01 -2.55
N ASP A 68 13.85 16.40 -3.26
CA ASP A 68 14.33 16.85 -4.59
C ASP A 68 13.24 16.78 -5.69
N LEU A 69 12.12 16.10 -5.44
CA LEU A 69 10.99 16.05 -6.39
C LEU A 69 9.98 17.19 -6.19
N GLY A 70 10.28 18.16 -5.32
CA GLY A 70 9.40 19.29 -5.05
C GLY A 70 8.34 19.05 -3.96
N TYR A 71 8.47 17.97 -3.18
CA TYR A 71 7.56 17.74 -2.05
C TYR A 71 7.90 18.63 -0.87
N LYS A 72 6.89 19.36 -0.36
CA LYS A 72 7.05 20.41 0.66
C LYS A 72 7.76 19.94 1.93
N LYS A 73 7.45 18.72 2.41
CA LYS A 73 8.09 18.09 3.59
C LYS A 73 8.08 16.57 3.46
N HIS A 74 9.23 15.93 3.74
CA HIS A 74 9.38 14.48 3.83
C HIS A 74 9.84 14.08 5.22
N PHE A 75 9.02 13.31 5.94
CA PHE A 75 9.36 12.74 7.24
C PHE A 75 9.65 11.25 7.10
N ARG A 76 10.79 10.81 7.65
CA ARG A 76 11.17 9.40 7.71
C ARG A 76 10.90 8.85 9.11
N VAL A 77 10.31 7.66 9.17
CA VAL A 77 10.17 6.90 10.41
C VAL A 77 11.27 5.84 10.43
N ASP A 78 12.15 5.89 11.44
CA ASP A 78 13.20 4.89 11.64
C ASP A 78 12.68 3.76 12.53
N HIS A 79 12.59 2.55 11.97
CA HIS A 79 12.14 1.36 12.68
C HIS A 79 13.22 0.73 13.58
N GLY A 80 14.46 1.23 13.55
CA GLY A 80 15.58 0.68 14.33
C GLY A 80 15.63 1.13 15.79
N GLN A 81 14.94 2.21 16.16
CA GLN A 81 15.06 2.84 17.49
C GLN A 81 13.80 2.74 18.38
N ASN A 82 12.86 1.82 18.10
CA ASN A 82 11.57 1.78 18.80
C ASN A 82 10.80 3.12 18.74
N GLU A 83 11.14 4.02 17.81
CA GLU A 83 10.44 5.28 17.60
C GLU A 83 9.14 5.05 16.81
N PHE A 84 8.21 4.31 17.41
CA PHE A 84 6.84 4.19 16.91
C PHE A 84 6.08 5.52 17.03
N VAL A 85 6.64 6.50 17.76
CA VAL A 85 5.99 7.78 18.09
C VAL A 85 7.02 8.92 18.17
N ARG A 86 7.35 9.55 17.05
CA ARG A 86 7.76 10.98 17.05
C ARG A 86 6.59 11.82 16.55
N GLY A 87 5.65 12.13 17.45
CA GLY A 87 4.47 12.94 17.16
C GLY A 87 3.58 12.37 16.05
N LYS A 88 2.71 13.21 15.45
CA LYS A 88 1.69 12.87 14.42
C LYS A 88 2.17 12.06 13.20
N SER A 89 3.42 11.61 13.12
CA SER A 89 4.05 10.87 12.02
C SER A 89 3.88 9.35 12.17
N HIS A 90 2.70 8.80 11.89
CA HIS A 90 2.45 7.35 11.96
C HIS A 90 2.17 6.74 10.59
N ILE A 91 2.87 5.65 10.26
CA ILE A 91 2.61 4.78 9.10
C ILE A 91 1.60 3.65 9.42
N ASN A 92 1.08 3.61 10.66
CA ASN A 92 0.19 2.58 11.18
C ASN A 92 -1.05 2.32 10.30
N GLY A 93 -1.51 3.33 9.56
CA GLY A 93 -2.65 3.20 8.64
C GLY A 93 -2.37 2.26 7.46
N ILE A 94 -1.20 2.38 6.82
CA ILE A 94 -0.85 1.47 5.71
C ILE A 94 -0.45 0.09 6.25
N GLU A 95 0.15 0.00 7.43
CA GLU A 95 0.44 -1.28 8.08
C GLU A 95 -0.83 -2.06 8.44
N SER A 96 -1.85 -1.37 8.96
CA SER A 96 -3.19 -1.94 9.19
C SER A 96 -3.79 -2.52 7.91
N PHE A 97 -3.66 -1.80 6.79
CA PHE A 97 -4.10 -2.29 5.48
C PHE A 97 -3.35 -3.55 5.05
N TRP A 98 -2.03 -3.62 5.26
CA TRP A 98 -1.24 -4.80 4.94
C TRP A 98 -1.61 -6.00 5.83
N GLY A 99 -1.89 -5.78 7.11
CA GLY A 99 -2.39 -6.80 8.02
C GLY A 99 -3.72 -7.38 7.54
N PHE A 100 -4.69 -6.51 7.26
CA PHE A 100 -5.99 -6.88 6.70
C PHE A 100 -5.87 -7.70 5.41
N SER A 101 -5.08 -7.19 4.45
CA SER A 101 -4.93 -7.81 3.13
C SER A 101 -4.26 -9.19 3.22
N LYS A 102 -3.21 -9.33 4.04
CA LYS A 102 -2.53 -10.61 4.24
C LYS A 102 -3.46 -11.65 4.87
N THR A 103 -4.22 -11.27 5.90
CA THR A 103 -5.19 -12.17 6.55
C THR A 103 -6.25 -12.66 5.56
N ARG A 104 -6.81 -11.74 4.75
CA ARG A 104 -7.79 -12.12 3.73
C ARG A 104 -7.17 -13.03 2.67
N LEU A 105 -6.02 -12.67 2.12
CA LEU A 105 -5.36 -13.40 1.04
C LEU A 105 -4.89 -14.80 1.47
N ALA A 106 -4.48 -14.95 2.74
CA ALA A 106 -4.08 -16.25 3.29
C ALA A 106 -5.19 -17.30 3.24
N ARG A 107 -6.47 -16.89 3.30
CA ARG A 107 -7.63 -17.81 3.24
C ARG A 107 -7.75 -18.53 1.90
N PHE A 108 -7.22 -17.95 0.81
CA PHE A 108 -7.24 -18.59 -0.51
C PHE A 108 -6.16 -19.67 -0.67
N ARG A 109 -5.24 -19.83 0.29
CA ARG A 109 -4.12 -20.80 0.25
C ARG A 109 -3.21 -20.65 -0.98
N GLY A 110 -3.19 -19.45 -1.56
CA GLY A 110 -2.49 -19.15 -2.81
C GLY A 110 -3.41 -18.37 -3.74
N VAL A 111 -2.84 -17.46 -4.52
CA VAL A 111 -3.56 -16.69 -5.53
C VAL A 111 -2.76 -16.71 -6.81
N HIS A 112 -3.40 -17.04 -7.92
CA HIS A 112 -2.73 -17.06 -9.21
C HIS A 112 -2.31 -15.65 -9.64
N LYS A 113 -1.16 -15.52 -10.31
CA LYS A 113 -0.59 -14.21 -10.66
C LYS A 113 -1.51 -13.39 -11.56
N SER A 114 -2.23 -14.04 -12.49
CA SER A 114 -3.15 -13.35 -13.41
C SER A 114 -4.37 -12.73 -12.72
N THR A 115 -4.85 -13.32 -11.63
CA THR A 115 -6.04 -12.83 -10.90
C THR A 115 -5.68 -12.00 -9.67
N PHE A 116 -4.39 -11.97 -9.29
CA PHE A 116 -3.93 -11.28 -8.08
C PHE A 116 -4.35 -9.81 -8.02
N ILE A 117 -4.35 -9.11 -9.16
CA ILE A 117 -4.79 -7.70 -9.22
C ILE A 117 -6.25 -7.52 -8.79
N LEU A 118 -7.14 -8.46 -9.13
CA LEU A 118 -8.55 -8.41 -8.75
C LEU A 118 -8.71 -8.55 -7.24
N HIS A 119 -7.99 -9.51 -6.64
CA HIS A 119 -8.00 -9.69 -5.18
C HIS A 119 -7.38 -8.50 -4.44
N LEU A 120 -6.31 -7.93 -4.97
CA LEU A 120 -5.70 -6.72 -4.41
C LEU A 120 -6.68 -5.54 -4.43
N LYS A 121 -7.34 -5.31 -5.56
CA LYS A 121 -8.34 -4.23 -5.68
C LYS A 121 -9.59 -4.47 -4.86
N GLU A 122 -9.99 -5.73 -4.67
CA GLU A 122 -11.04 -6.06 -3.71
C GLU A 122 -10.63 -5.71 -2.26
N CYS A 123 -9.38 -6.01 -1.86
CA CYS A 123 -8.87 -5.64 -0.55
C CYS A 123 -8.85 -4.12 -0.37
N GLU A 124 -8.36 -3.39 -1.36
CA GLU A 124 -8.37 -1.92 -1.39
C GLU A 124 -9.79 -1.37 -1.23
N PHE A 125 -10.75 -1.89 -2.03
CA PHE A 125 -12.15 -1.47 -1.97
C PHE A 125 -12.78 -1.72 -0.59
N ARG A 126 -12.62 -2.94 -0.05
CA ARG A 126 -13.17 -3.30 1.26
C ARG A 126 -12.58 -2.46 2.38
N PHE A 127 -11.27 -2.26 2.38
CA PHE A 127 -10.61 -1.46 3.41
C PHE A 127 -11.06 0.00 3.37
N ASN A 128 -11.22 0.56 2.17
CA ASN A 128 -11.68 1.94 1.97
C ASN A 128 -13.15 2.19 2.31
N HIS A 129 -13.97 1.13 2.36
CA HIS A 129 -15.39 1.20 2.68
C HIS A 129 -15.76 0.36 3.91
N ARG A 130 -14.78 0.08 4.79
CA ARG A 130 -14.94 -0.79 5.97
C ARG A 130 -15.96 -0.27 7.00
N GLU A 131 -16.21 1.03 7.00
CA GLU A 131 -17.19 1.70 7.86
C GLU A 131 -18.58 1.80 7.19
N GLN A 132 -18.74 1.26 5.98
CA GLN A 132 -19.98 1.29 5.22
C GLN A 132 -20.61 -0.09 5.11
N ASN A 133 -21.91 -0.13 4.88
CA ASN A 133 -22.59 -1.36 4.49
C ASN A 133 -22.21 -1.71 3.04
N LEU A 134 -21.23 -2.61 2.88
CA LEU A 134 -20.71 -3.04 1.58
C LEU A 134 -21.80 -3.58 0.65
N TYR A 135 -22.78 -4.30 1.19
CA TYR A 135 -23.87 -4.85 0.37
C TYR A 135 -24.71 -3.73 -0.26
N LYS A 136 -25.17 -2.77 0.56
CA LYS A 136 -25.92 -1.61 0.06
C LYS A 136 -25.09 -0.76 -0.91
N LEU A 137 -23.80 -0.59 -0.62
CA LEU A 137 -22.89 0.15 -1.49
C LEU A 137 -22.76 -0.52 -2.87
N LEU A 138 -22.53 -1.84 -2.91
CA LEU A 138 -22.40 -2.59 -4.16
C LEU A 138 -23.67 -2.55 -4.99
N LEU A 139 -24.84 -2.75 -4.36
CA LEU A 139 -26.13 -2.62 -5.05
C LEU A 139 -26.30 -1.23 -5.69
N ASN A 140 -25.92 -0.17 -4.97
CA ASN A 140 -25.99 1.19 -5.49
C ASN A 140 -25.02 1.41 -6.66
N ILE A 141 -23.80 0.88 -6.58
CA ILE A 141 -22.82 0.98 -7.67
C ILE A 141 -23.34 0.25 -8.91
N ILE A 142 -23.79 -0.99 -8.78
CA ILE A 142 -24.28 -1.81 -9.89
C ILE A 142 -25.51 -1.15 -10.54
N ARG A 143 -26.41 -0.57 -9.73
CA ARG A 143 -27.60 0.14 -10.25
C ARG A 143 -27.23 1.41 -11.02
N LYS A 144 -26.21 2.16 -10.58
CA LYS A 144 -25.78 3.41 -11.22
C LYS A 144 -24.83 3.20 -12.40
N LYS A 145 -24.07 2.12 -12.37
CA LYS A 145 -23.06 1.75 -13.37
C LYS A 145 -23.21 0.26 -13.64
N PRO A 146 -24.23 -0.15 -14.40
CA PRO A 146 -24.39 -1.54 -14.76
C PRO A 146 -23.19 -1.97 -15.62
N LEU A 147 -22.88 -3.27 -15.55
CA LEU A 147 -21.75 -3.84 -16.28
C LEU A 147 -22.02 -3.94 -17.79
N PHE A 148 -23.28 -3.71 -18.20
CA PHE A 148 -23.80 -3.72 -19.56
C PHE A 148 -24.92 -2.67 -19.66
#